data_AF-A0A327MC23-F1
#
_entry.id   AF-A0A327MC23-F1
#
_cell.length_a   1.000
_cell.length_b   1.000
_cell.length_c   1.000
_cell.angle_alpha   90.00
_cell.angle_beta   90.00
_cell.angle_gamma   90.00
#
_symmetry.space_group_name_H-M   'P 1'
#
loop_
_entity.id
_entity.type
_entity.pdbx_description
1 polymer ?
#
loop_
_entity_poly.entity_id
_entity_poly.type
_entity_poly.pdbx_seq_one_letter_code
_entity_poly.pdbx_strand_id
1 'polypeptide(L)'
;MTVIVAGNGLAPPGLPLFALPVPHPAPGWGLLAAALAVLPAARGRAALLLPDHPRLGADPARRRMAGAVLQEAAAAGGGTPLRAQGGTLLLGTSEASARRAAAALGTLLGQATPLPVWLLPRDADAVLGWAAAQAPARDDRPASGPPPPGLLHAALDGLSADAVLRAEVLRDAAGARRGQRLRLSRRAVAAALGPLAADPDLLAQAMERMAARLRPGLAAWARDLPGLRLVPLARDALPAPALRPGAIGVLPLAAAAGPDFPGFRARLAERGWAVALAGLEAATLALADPAALPATLLLLRWSPALAALPPAPGPDRLVLETGGDPAAAAFARERGLLLVGAA
;
A
#
# COMPACT_ATOMS: atom_id res chain seq x y z
N MET A 1 -57.83 48.61 -27.44
CA MET A 1 -56.43 48.21 -27.69
C MET A 1 -56.00 47.39 -26.49
N THR A 2 -55.97 46.07 -26.67
CA THR A 2 -55.96 45.08 -25.59
C THR A 2 -54.53 44.57 -25.40
N VAL A 3 -54.00 44.65 -24.19
CA VAL A 3 -52.69 44.08 -23.83
C VAL A 3 -52.93 42.82 -23.01
N ILE A 4 -52.45 41.68 -23.54
CA ILE A 4 -52.52 40.36 -22.95
C ILE A 4 -51.23 40.10 -22.15
N VAL A 5 -51.39 39.53 -20.96
CA VAL A 5 -50.34 38.99 -20.08
C VAL A 5 -50.00 37.56 -20.51
N ALA A 6 -48.71 37.23 -20.65
CA ALA A 6 -48.16 35.89 -20.37
C ALA A 6 -46.62 35.91 -20.45
N GLY A 7 -45.95 35.76 -19.31
CA GLY A 7 -44.51 35.50 -19.22
C GLY A 7 -44.29 34.26 -18.36
N ASN A 8 -44.29 33.09 -18.98
CA ASN A 8 -43.97 31.80 -18.35
C ASN A 8 -42.50 31.79 -17.91
N GLY A 9 -42.27 31.64 -16.61
CA GLY A 9 -40.96 31.36 -16.03
C GLY A 9 -40.54 29.92 -16.35
N LEU A 10 -39.72 29.77 -17.39
CA LEU A 10 -38.95 28.54 -17.61
C LEU A 10 -37.78 28.51 -16.62
N ALA A 11 -37.87 27.65 -15.61
CA ALA A 11 -36.72 27.24 -14.82
C ALA A 11 -35.73 26.51 -15.76
N PRO A 12 -34.42 26.85 -15.73
CA PRO A 12 -33.46 26.17 -16.57
C PRO A 12 -33.33 24.69 -16.17
N PRO A 13 -33.16 23.77 -17.12
CA PRO A 13 -32.93 22.36 -16.84
C PRO A 13 -31.65 22.22 -16.00
N GLY A 14 -31.76 21.43 -14.93
CA GLY A 14 -30.72 21.21 -13.95
C GLY A 14 -29.40 20.83 -14.61
N LEU A 15 -28.38 21.63 -14.31
CA LEU A 15 -26.99 21.28 -14.60
C LEU A 15 -26.71 19.89 -14.02
N PRO A 16 -26.04 18.99 -14.78
CA PRO A 16 -25.58 17.73 -14.20
C PRO A 16 -24.70 18.09 -13.00
N LEU A 17 -25.10 17.64 -11.81
CA LEU A 17 -24.25 17.65 -10.63
C LEU A 17 -22.99 16.88 -10.99
N PHE A 18 -21.93 17.62 -11.34
CA PHE A 18 -20.61 17.06 -11.53
C PHE A 18 -20.26 16.32 -10.26
N ALA A 19 -20.20 14.99 -10.37
CA ALA A 19 -19.79 14.15 -9.27
C ALA A 19 -18.36 14.55 -8.90
N LEU A 20 -18.20 15.17 -7.74
CA LEU A 20 -16.90 15.40 -7.16
C LEU A 20 -16.15 14.06 -7.08
N PRO A 21 -14.87 14.02 -7.45
CA PRO A 21 -14.08 12.81 -7.31
C PRO A 21 -14.10 12.37 -5.85
N VAL A 22 -14.47 11.12 -5.63
CA VAL A 22 -14.47 10.53 -4.29
C VAL A 22 -13.01 10.41 -3.83
N PRO A 23 -12.63 10.99 -2.67
CA PRO A 23 -11.26 10.88 -2.18
C PRO A 23 -10.90 9.41 -1.98
N HIS A 24 -9.75 9.00 -2.53
CA HIS A 24 -9.20 7.68 -2.26
C HIS A 24 -8.60 7.67 -0.85
N PRO A 25 -8.97 6.70 0.01
CA PRO A 25 -8.40 6.61 1.35
C PRO A 25 -6.89 6.36 1.26
N ALA A 26 -6.13 7.04 2.11
CA ALA A 26 -4.68 6.86 2.17
C ALA A 26 -4.33 5.42 2.62
N PRO A 27 -3.25 4.82 2.07
CA PRO A 27 -2.83 3.49 2.47
C PRO A 27 -2.47 3.44 3.96
N GLY A 28 -3.18 2.61 4.74
CA GLY A 28 -2.91 2.39 6.17
C GLY A 28 -4.02 2.87 7.12
N TRP A 29 -5.03 3.58 6.61
CA TRP A 29 -6.23 3.90 7.38
C TRP A 29 -6.95 2.64 7.82
N GLY A 30 -7.43 2.61 9.07
CA GLY A 30 -8.37 1.59 9.51
C GLY A 30 -9.62 1.63 8.62
N LEU A 31 -10.25 0.48 8.39
CA LEU A 31 -11.40 0.36 7.49
C LEU A 31 -12.53 1.36 7.84
N LEU A 32 -12.78 1.57 9.13
CA LEU A 32 -13.72 2.57 9.63
C LEU A 32 -13.31 4.01 9.25
N ALA A 33 -12.04 4.36 9.40
CA ALA A 33 -11.53 5.67 8.99
C ALA A 33 -11.64 5.87 7.47
N ALA A 34 -11.36 4.84 6.68
CA ALA A 34 -11.51 4.87 5.23
C ALA A 34 -12.98 5.07 4.82
N ALA A 35 -13.92 4.38 5.47
CA ALA A 35 -15.35 4.57 5.25
C ALA A 35 -15.78 6.00 5.62
N LEU A 36 -15.35 6.52 6.77
CA LEU A 36 -15.66 7.88 7.23
C LEU A 36 -15.15 8.97 6.28
N ALA A 37 -13.98 8.80 5.65
CA ALA A 37 -13.49 9.74 4.64
C ALA A 37 -14.33 9.78 3.37
N VAL A 38 -14.86 8.62 2.96
CA VAL A 38 -15.54 8.47 1.67
C VAL A 38 -17.02 8.85 1.75
N LEU A 39 -17.68 8.59 2.88
CA LEU A 39 -19.12 8.79 3.06
C LEU A 39 -19.64 10.19 2.72
N PRO A 40 -18.97 11.30 3.10
CA PRO A 40 -19.44 12.65 2.76
C PRO A 40 -19.55 12.89 1.25
N ALA A 41 -18.60 12.35 0.47
CA ALA A 41 -18.59 12.47 -0.99
C ALA A 41 -19.50 11.44 -1.69
N ALA A 42 -20.05 10.48 -0.96
CA ALA A 42 -20.85 9.37 -1.51
C ALA A 42 -22.37 9.62 -1.44
N ARG A 43 -22.83 10.85 -1.22
CA ARG A 43 -24.27 11.16 -1.17
C ARG A 43 -24.93 10.86 -2.53
N GLY A 44 -26.05 10.13 -2.52
CA GLY A 44 -26.73 9.68 -3.74
C GLY A 44 -26.03 8.53 -4.46
N ARG A 45 -25.03 7.90 -3.82
CA ARG A 45 -24.33 6.71 -4.33
C ARG A 45 -24.77 5.46 -3.58
N ALA A 46 -24.29 4.31 -4.03
CA ALA A 46 -24.53 3.02 -3.44
C ALA A 46 -23.25 2.41 -2.85
N ALA A 47 -23.43 1.49 -1.93
CA ALA A 47 -22.41 0.58 -1.44
C ALA A 47 -22.86 -0.88 -1.66
N LEU A 48 -21.91 -1.74 -1.96
CA LEU A 48 -22.14 -3.18 -2.19
C LEU A 48 -21.17 -3.97 -1.32
N LEU A 49 -21.71 -4.78 -0.42
CA LEU A 49 -20.92 -5.71 0.38
C LEU A 49 -20.85 -7.08 -0.30
N LEU A 50 -19.62 -7.51 -0.60
CA LEU A 50 -19.30 -8.91 -0.88
C LEU A 50 -18.80 -9.54 0.43
N PRO A 51 -19.63 -10.29 1.18
CA PRO A 51 -19.19 -10.97 2.39
C PRO A 51 -18.16 -12.04 2.05
N ASP A 52 -17.35 -12.42 3.04
CA ASP A 52 -16.58 -13.65 2.90
C ASP A 52 -17.54 -14.85 2.77
N HIS A 53 -17.26 -15.73 1.82
CA HIS A 53 -18.18 -16.80 1.44
C HIS A 53 -17.39 -18.09 1.21
N PRO A 54 -17.84 -19.25 1.73
CA PRO A 54 -17.10 -20.52 1.61
C PRO A 54 -16.67 -20.86 0.18
N ARG A 55 -17.53 -20.56 -0.80
CA ARG A 55 -17.22 -20.75 -2.24
C ARG A 55 -16.11 -19.85 -2.78
N LEU A 56 -15.90 -18.65 -2.22
CA LEU A 56 -14.75 -17.79 -2.53
C LEU A 56 -13.50 -18.21 -1.75
N GLY A 57 -13.69 -18.82 -0.58
CA GLY A 57 -12.66 -19.44 0.24
C GLY A 57 -11.98 -20.60 -0.48
N ALA A 58 -12.78 -21.52 -1.03
CA ALA A 58 -12.34 -22.77 -1.62
C ALA A 58 -11.70 -22.65 -3.02
N ASP A 59 -11.94 -21.56 -3.76
CA ASP A 59 -11.51 -21.40 -5.14
C ASP A 59 -10.83 -20.02 -5.39
N PRO A 60 -9.50 -20.00 -5.56
CA PRO A 60 -8.75 -18.77 -5.86
C PRO A 60 -9.16 -18.10 -7.17
N ALA A 61 -9.60 -18.86 -8.19
CA ALA A 61 -10.04 -18.30 -9.46
C ALA A 61 -11.35 -17.54 -9.29
N ARG A 62 -12.29 -18.12 -8.53
CA ARG A 62 -13.56 -17.46 -8.17
C ARG A 62 -13.33 -16.17 -7.39
N ARG A 63 -12.37 -16.16 -6.46
CA ARG A 63 -11.99 -14.95 -5.72
C ARG A 63 -11.42 -13.86 -6.64
N ARG A 64 -10.56 -14.22 -7.59
CA ARG A 64 -10.06 -13.26 -8.61
C ARG A 64 -11.19 -12.71 -9.46
N MET A 65 -12.12 -13.56 -9.89
CA MET A 65 -13.28 -13.15 -10.67
C MET A 65 -14.19 -12.20 -9.89
N ALA A 66 -14.48 -12.50 -8.62
CA ALA A 66 -15.26 -11.60 -7.76
C ALA A 66 -14.56 -10.24 -7.57
N GLY A 67 -13.23 -10.27 -7.38
CA GLY A 67 -12.42 -9.05 -7.33
C GLY A 67 -12.47 -8.24 -8.63
N ALA A 68 -12.47 -8.89 -9.79
CA ALA A 68 -12.58 -8.24 -11.09
C ALA A 68 -13.95 -7.56 -11.27
N VAL A 69 -15.05 -8.24 -10.91
CA VAL A 69 -16.41 -7.67 -10.97
C VAL A 69 -16.53 -6.41 -10.12
N LEU A 70 -15.96 -6.41 -8.90
CA LEU A 70 -15.98 -5.23 -8.03
C LEU A 70 -15.12 -4.08 -8.59
N GLN A 71 -13.98 -4.37 -9.20
CA GLN A 71 -13.13 -3.36 -9.83
C GLN A 71 -13.78 -2.76 -11.09
N GLU A 72 -14.43 -3.58 -11.90
CA GLU A 72 -15.18 -3.11 -13.08
C GLU A 72 -16.36 -2.23 -12.66
N ALA A 73 -17.09 -2.61 -11.62
CA ALA A 73 -18.16 -1.80 -11.06
C ALA A 73 -17.64 -0.46 -10.52
N ALA A 74 -16.50 -0.47 -9.84
CA ALA A 74 -15.82 0.75 -9.38
C ALA A 74 -15.39 1.65 -10.56
N ALA A 75 -14.88 1.06 -11.64
CA ALA A 75 -14.47 1.81 -12.84
C ALA A 75 -15.67 2.42 -13.59
N ALA A 76 -16.77 1.67 -13.73
CA ALA A 76 -17.95 2.11 -14.48
C ALA A 76 -18.87 3.05 -13.68
N GLY A 77 -19.00 2.82 -12.37
CA GLY A 77 -19.90 3.56 -11.49
C GLY A 77 -19.21 4.59 -10.59
N GLY A 78 -17.88 4.63 -10.59
CA GLY A 78 -17.08 5.27 -9.54
C GLY A 78 -17.01 4.42 -8.26
N GLY A 79 -16.29 4.92 -7.26
CA GLY A 79 -16.20 4.31 -5.94
C GLY A 79 -14.86 3.65 -5.65
N THR A 80 -14.74 3.08 -4.45
CA THR A 80 -13.51 2.49 -3.94
C THR A 80 -13.79 1.12 -3.31
N PRO A 81 -13.10 0.05 -3.75
CA PRO A 81 -13.16 -1.24 -3.08
C PRO A 81 -12.29 -1.23 -1.82
N LEU A 82 -12.89 -1.54 -0.68
CA LEU A 82 -12.27 -1.64 0.64
C LEU A 82 -12.27 -3.12 1.08
N ARG A 83 -11.10 -3.70 1.28
CA ARG A 83 -10.96 -5.12 1.68
C ARG A 83 -10.79 -5.26 3.19
N ALA A 84 -11.46 -6.24 3.77
CA ALA A 84 -11.42 -6.60 5.18
C ALA A 84 -11.44 -8.12 5.36
N GLN A 85 -11.30 -8.59 6.60
CA GLN A 85 -11.33 -10.03 6.92
C GLN A 85 -12.70 -10.65 6.60
N GLY A 86 -13.79 -9.96 6.93
CA GLY A 86 -15.16 -10.44 6.67
C GLY A 86 -15.71 -10.12 5.29
N GLY A 87 -14.89 -9.64 4.34
CA GLY A 87 -15.32 -9.42 2.96
C GLY A 87 -14.71 -8.19 2.28
N THR A 88 -15.27 -7.84 1.12
CA THR A 88 -14.90 -6.63 0.36
C THR A 88 -16.12 -5.73 0.20
N LEU A 89 -15.99 -4.46 0.57
CA LEU A 89 -17.01 -3.43 0.41
C LEU A 89 -16.65 -2.52 -0.76
N LEU A 90 -17.50 -2.45 -1.78
CA LEU A 90 -17.42 -1.40 -2.79
C LEU A 90 -18.24 -0.20 -2.32
N LEU A 91 -17.58 0.94 -2.06
CA LEU A 91 -18.20 2.14 -1.51
C LEU A 91 -18.21 3.29 -2.51
N GLY A 92 -19.37 3.94 -2.70
CA GLY A 92 -19.48 5.18 -3.49
C GLY A 92 -19.71 4.97 -5.00
N THR A 93 -20.11 3.78 -5.43
CA THR A 93 -20.48 3.49 -6.83
C THR A 93 -21.87 3.99 -7.18
N SER A 94 -22.21 4.14 -8.45
CA SER A 94 -23.60 4.34 -8.89
C SER A 94 -24.47 3.13 -8.52
N GLU A 95 -25.75 3.36 -8.25
CA GLU A 95 -26.71 2.30 -7.90
C GLU A 95 -26.86 1.25 -9.01
N ALA A 96 -26.93 1.68 -10.28
CA ALA A 96 -27.02 0.79 -11.42
C ALA A 96 -25.81 -0.14 -11.54
N SER A 97 -24.58 0.38 -11.34
CA SER A 97 -23.36 -0.44 -11.33
C SER A 97 -23.32 -1.37 -10.10
N ALA A 98 -23.75 -0.92 -8.92
CA ALA A 98 -23.85 -1.77 -7.73
C ALA A 98 -24.82 -2.94 -7.95
N ARG A 99 -26.02 -2.70 -8.50
CA ARG A 99 -27.01 -3.74 -8.75
C ARG A 99 -26.54 -4.76 -9.79
N ARG A 100 -25.89 -4.32 -10.87
CA ARG A 100 -25.28 -5.23 -11.87
C ARG A 100 -24.19 -6.09 -11.25
N ALA A 101 -23.30 -5.50 -10.45
CA ALA A 101 -22.27 -6.23 -9.74
C ALA A 101 -22.86 -7.21 -8.72
N ALA A 102 -23.89 -6.82 -7.97
CA ALA A 102 -24.59 -7.67 -7.02
C ALA A 102 -25.22 -8.89 -7.69
N ALA A 103 -25.83 -8.72 -8.87
CA ALA A 103 -26.39 -9.82 -9.65
C ALA A 103 -25.30 -10.78 -10.17
N ALA A 104 -24.23 -10.24 -10.76
CA ALA A 104 -23.10 -11.05 -11.26
C ALA A 104 -22.42 -11.84 -10.13
N LEU A 105 -22.21 -11.20 -8.98
CA LEU A 105 -21.66 -11.83 -7.79
C LEU A 105 -22.64 -12.86 -7.19
N GLY A 106 -23.95 -12.60 -7.20
CA GLY A 106 -24.97 -13.57 -6.79
C GLY A 106 -24.90 -14.85 -7.62
N THR A 107 -24.84 -14.74 -8.94
CA THR A 107 -24.62 -15.89 -9.86
C THR A 107 -23.30 -16.58 -9.58
N LEU A 108 -22.22 -15.83 -9.38
CA LEU A 108 -20.90 -16.37 -9.06
C LEU A 108 -20.90 -17.13 -7.73
N LEU A 109 -21.68 -16.70 -6.75
CA LEU A 109 -21.84 -17.38 -5.46
C LEU A 109 -22.89 -18.48 -5.51
N GLY A 110 -23.67 -18.58 -6.59
CA GLY A 110 -24.82 -19.46 -6.74
C GLY A 110 -25.90 -19.19 -5.69
N GLN A 111 -26.13 -17.92 -5.37
CA GLN A 111 -27.20 -17.45 -4.50
C GLN A 111 -28.40 -17.04 -5.36
N ALA A 112 -29.61 -17.45 -4.94
CA ALA A 112 -30.85 -17.08 -5.62
C ALA A 112 -31.24 -15.62 -5.37
N THR A 113 -30.82 -15.07 -4.23
CA THR A 113 -31.06 -13.68 -3.85
C THR A 113 -29.82 -12.83 -4.18
N PRO A 114 -29.97 -11.67 -4.84
CA PRO A 114 -28.85 -10.77 -5.09
C PRO A 114 -28.28 -10.24 -3.77
N LEU A 115 -26.97 -9.93 -3.78
CA LEU A 115 -26.30 -9.34 -2.64
C LEU A 115 -26.93 -7.98 -2.26
N PRO A 116 -26.94 -7.62 -0.97
CA PRO A 116 -27.53 -6.36 -0.51
C PRO A 116 -26.78 -5.16 -1.10
N VAL A 117 -27.54 -4.22 -1.66
CA VAL A 117 -27.06 -2.92 -2.11
C VAL A 117 -27.61 -1.86 -1.15
N TRP A 118 -26.69 -1.12 -0.52
CA TRP A 118 -27.00 -0.04 0.41
C TRP A 118 -27.02 1.30 -0.32
N LEU A 119 -28.04 2.12 -0.10
CA LEU A 119 -28.22 3.44 -0.70
C LEU A 119 -27.80 4.54 0.28
N LEU A 120 -26.88 5.42 -0.13
CA LEU A 120 -26.32 6.46 0.72
C LEU A 120 -27.06 7.80 0.50
N PRO A 121 -27.39 8.54 1.57
CA PRO A 121 -26.93 8.36 2.95
C PRO A 121 -27.81 7.45 3.82
N ARG A 122 -28.95 6.96 3.33
CA ARG A 122 -29.94 6.20 4.13
C ARG A 122 -29.33 5.02 4.89
N ASP A 123 -28.45 4.28 4.22
CA ASP A 123 -27.87 3.04 4.74
C ASP A 123 -26.42 3.25 5.24
N ALA A 124 -26.04 4.50 5.56
CA ALA A 124 -24.68 4.84 6.02
C ALA A 124 -24.32 4.16 7.35
N ASP A 125 -25.27 4.03 8.28
CA ASP A 125 -25.07 3.36 9.57
C ASP A 125 -24.76 1.87 9.40
N ALA A 126 -25.35 1.21 8.40
CA ALA A 126 -25.04 -0.19 8.08
C ALA A 126 -23.60 -0.33 7.55
N VAL A 127 -23.16 0.61 6.70
CA VAL A 127 -21.78 0.67 6.21
C VAL A 127 -20.78 0.87 7.36
N LEU A 128 -21.07 1.83 8.25
CA LEU A 128 -20.22 2.12 9.41
C LEU A 128 -20.21 0.97 10.43
N GLY A 129 -21.38 0.38 10.71
CA GLY A 129 -21.51 -0.78 11.59
C GLY A 129 -20.72 -1.98 11.07
N TRP A 130 -20.81 -2.28 9.77
CA TRP A 130 -19.97 -3.31 9.16
C TRP A 130 -18.49 -2.93 9.27
N ALA A 131 -18.09 -1.71 8.89
CA ALA A 131 -16.69 -1.30 8.92
C ALA A 131 -16.08 -1.32 10.33
N ALA A 132 -16.87 -1.00 11.36
CA ALA A 132 -16.50 -1.09 12.76
C ALA A 132 -16.38 -2.54 13.23
N ALA A 133 -17.30 -3.43 12.82
CA ALA A 133 -17.25 -4.86 13.14
C ALA A 133 -16.04 -5.58 12.50
N GLN A 134 -15.46 -5.01 11.44
CA GLN A 134 -14.23 -5.49 10.81
C GLN A 134 -12.96 -4.90 11.44
N ALA A 135 -13.06 -3.95 12.38
CA ALA A 135 -11.90 -3.54 13.14
C ALA A 135 -11.37 -4.78 13.88
N PRO A 136 -10.05 -5.07 13.85
CA PRO A 136 -9.52 -6.13 14.68
C PRO A 136 -9.99 -5.85 16.11
N ALA A 137 -10.62 -6.86 16.75
CA ALA A 137 -10.97 -6.76 18.15
C ALA A 137 -9.73 -6.23 18.87
N ARG A 138 -9.85 -5.07 19.53
CA ARG A 138 -8.85 -4.68 20.52
C ARG A 138 -8.86 -5.82 21.51
N ASP A 139 -7.78 -6.59 21.52
CA ASP A 139 -7.58 -7.61 22.52
C ASP A 139 -7.28 -6.86 23.82
N ASP A 140 -8.35 -6.42 24.51
CA ASP A 140 -8.28 -5.79 25.83
C ASP A 140 -7.98 -6.83 26.93
N ARG A 141 -7.49 -8.02 26.55
CA ARG A 141 -6.95 -9.00 27.48
C ARG A 141 -5.72 -8.40 28.16
N PRO A 142 -5.65 -8.41 29.51
CA PRO A 142 -4.42 -8.05 30.20
C PRO A 142 -3.28 -8.92 29.67
N ALA A 143 -2.16 -8.28 29.34
CA ALA A 143 -0.98 -8.93 28.79
C ALA A 143 -0.64 -10.18 29.62
N SER A 144 -0.89 -11.36 29.03
CA SER A 144 -0.31 -12.59 29.55
C SER A 144 1.20 -12.46 29.42
N GLY A 145 1.91 -12.99 30.41
CA GLY A 145 3.34 -12.81 30.63
C GLY A 145 4.23 -13.19 29.43
N PRO A 146 5.57 -13.07 29.59
CA PRO A 146 6.51 -13.25 28.49
C PRO A 146 6.24 -14.56 27.75
N PRO A 147 6.08 -14.53 26.41
CA PRO A 147 5.75 -15.71 25.64
C PRO A 147 6.84 -16.78 25.80
N PRO A 148 6.49 -18.07 25.90
CA PRO A 148 7.48 -19.13 25.99
C PRO A 148 8.46 -19.11 24.80
N PRO A 149 9.74 -19.47 25.02
CA PRO A 149 10.75 -19.52 23.97
C PRO A 149 10.30 -20.48 22.85
N GLY A 150 10.28 -19.97 21.60
CA GLY A 150 9.86 -20.71 20.40
C GLY A 150 8.66 -20.11 19.66
N LEU A 151 7.79 -19.34 20.34
CA LEU A 151 6.62 -18.72 19.70
C LEU A 151 6.98 -17.65 18.67
N LEU A 152 8.12 -16.96 18.84
CA LEU A 152 8.60 -15.94 17.89
C LEU A 152 8.78 -16.52 16.49
N HIS A 153 9.45 -17.67 16.40
CA HIS A 153 9.73 -18.32 15.14
C HIS A 153 8.44 -18.80 14.48
N ALA A 154 7.57 -19.47 15.25
CA ALA A 154 6.27 -19.92 14.76
C ALA A 154 5.38 -18.76 14.27
N ALA A 155 5.36 -17.63 14.98
CA ALA A 155 4.60 -16.44 14.60
C ALA A 155 5.08 -15.85 13.27
N LEU A 156 6.40 -15.76 13.07
CA LEU A 156 6.98 -15.28 11.81
C LEU A 156 6.80 -16.28 10.66
N ASP A 157 6.93 -17.58 10.92
CA ASP A 157 6.79 -18.62 9.91
C ASP A 157 5.33 -18.73 9.42
N GLY A 158 4.35 -18.42 10.28
CA GLY A 158 2.92 -18.34 9.92
C GLY A 158 2.54 -17.15 9.05
N LEU A 159 3.38 -16.13 8.90
CA LEU A 159 3.08 -14.99 8.04
C LEU A 159 3.25 -15.37 6.56
N SER A 160 2.23 -15.12 5.74
CA SER A 160 2.35 -15.27 4.29
C SER A 160 3.13 -14.11 3.65
N ALA A 161 3.77 -14.37 2.51
CA ALA A 161 4.45 -13.33 1.74
C ALA A 161 3.52 -12.16 1.39
N ASP A 162 2.28 -12.45 1.01
CA ASP A 162 1.27 -11.44 0.66
C ASP A 162 0.86 -10.57 1.86
N ALA A 163 0.91 -11.11 3.08
CA ALA A 163 0.60 -10.33 4.28
C ALA A 163 1.68 -9.28 4.56
N VAL A 164 2.95 -9.62 4.29
CA VAL A 164 4.11 -8.82 4.71
C VAL A 164 4.78 -8.03 3.59
N LEU A 165 4.60 -8.39 2.32
CA LEU A 165 5.21 -7.68 1.19
C LEU A 165 4.24 -6.68 0.57
N ARG A 166 4.75 -5.50 0.24
CA ARG A 166 4.07 -4.49 -0.54
C ARG A 166 4.92 -4.10 -1.74
N ALA A 167 4.31 -4.05 -2.91
CA ALA A 167 4.94 -3.55 -4.12
C ALA A 167 4.57 -2.07 -4.30
N GLU A 168 5.58 -1.23 -4.40
CA GLU A 168 5.45 0.22 -4.60
C GLU A 168 6.08 0.57 -5.96
N VAL A 169 5.44 1.47 -6.70
CA VAL A 169 5.95 1.93 -8.00
C VAL A 169 7.05 2.96 -7.75
N LEU A 170 8.18 2.80 -8.44
CA LEU A 170 9.24 3.80 -8.48
C LEU A 170 9.00 4.73 -9.67
N ARG A 171 8.96 6.04 -9.42
CA ARG A 171 8.77 7.08 -10.43
C ARG A 171 9.92 8.07 -10.42
N ASP A 172 10.15 8.75 -11.55
CA ASP A 172 11.00 9.94 -11.57
C ASP A 172 10.20 11.21 -11.22
N ALA A 173 10.89 12.35 -11.18
CA ALA A 173 10.28 13.65 -10.95
C ALA A 173 9.25 14.07 -12.01
N ALA A 174 9.33 13.51 -13.23
CA ALA A 174 8.31 13.72 -14.27
C ALA A 174 7.08 12.80 -14.07
N GLY A 175 7.11 11.92 -13.06
CA GLY A 175 6.06 10.94 -12.78
C GLY A 175 6.14 9.67 -13.63
N ALA A 176 7.13 9.56 -14.53
CA ALA A 176 7.29 8.40 -15.38
C ALA A 176 7.80 7.21 -14.56
N ARG A 177 7.28 6.02 -14.88
CA ARG A 177 7.62 4.80 -14.16
C ARG A 177 9.05 4.37 -14.48
N ARG A 178 9.88 4.27 -13.44
CA ARG A 178 11.28 3.81 -13.52
C ARG A 178 11.47 2.38 -13.06
N GLY A 179 10.55 1.86 -12.25
CA GLY A 179 10.72 0.54 -11.65
C GLY A 179 9.67 0.18 -10.62
N GLN A 180 10.01 -0.78 -9.78
CA GLN A 180 9.23 -1.19 -8.62
C GLN A 180 10.14 -1.47 -7.42
N ARG A 181 9.57 -1.30 -6.24
CA ARG A 181 10.17 -1.67 -4.97
C ARG A 181 9.28 -2.65 -4.23
N LEU A 182 9.87 -3.74 -3.75
CA LEU A 182 9.27 -4.53 -2.69
C LEU A 182 9.68 -3.98 -1.33
N ARG A 183 8.72 -3.89 -0.43
CA ARG A 183 8.91 -3.44 0.95
C ARG A 183 8.29 -4.43 1.91
N LEU A 184 9.03 -4.77 2.96
CA LEU A 184 8.50 -5.49 4.10
C LEU A 184 7.68 -4.54 4.98
N SER A 185 6.45 -4.93 5.27
CA SER A 185 5.52 -4.22 6.12
C SER A 185 5.93 -4.39 7.57
N ARG A 186 6.67 -3.41 8.10
CA ARG A 186 7.03 -3.35 9.54
C ARG A 186 5.80 -3.47 10.42
N ARG A 187 4.66 -2.88 10.02
CA ARG A 187 3.39 -2.97 10.76
C ARG A 187 2.85 -4.41 10.79
N ALA A 188 2.90 -5.14 9.68
CA ALA A 188 2.41 -6.52 9.64
C ALA A 188 3.30 -7.44 10.51
N VAL A 189 4.61 -7.24 10.45
CA VAL A 189 5.57 -7.98 11.30
C VAL A 189 5.36 -7.62 12.77
N ALA A 190 5.28 -6.34 13.12
CA ALA A 190 5.00 -5.89 14.49
C ALA A 190 3.68 -6.46 15.04
N ALA A 191 2.61 -6.46 14.23
CA ALA A 191 1.34 -7.04 14.63
C ALA A 191 1.45 -8.54 14.95
N ALA A 192 2.27 -9.29 14.21
CA ALA A 192 2.50 -10.71 14.47
C ALA A 192 3.35 -10.96 15.73
N LEU A 193 4.24 -10.03 16.06
CA LEU A 193 5.06 -10.08 17.27
C LEU A 193 4.29 -9.65 18.53
N GLY A 194 3.19 -8.94 18.38
CA GLY A 194 2.41 -8.42 19.50
C GLY A 194 3.26 -7.50 20.40
N PRO A 195 3.23 -7.69 21.74
CA PRO A 195 4.00 -6.87 22.68
C PRO A 195 5.53 -6.91 22.44
N LEU A 196 6.07 -8.00 21.89
CA LEU A 196 7.50 -8.12 21.59
C LEU A 196 7.97 -7.09 20.54
N ALA A 197 7.05 -6.55 19.73
CA ALA A 197 7.38 -5.49 18.77
C ALA A 197 7.76 -4.15 19.42
N ALA A 198 7.51 -3.98 20.72
CA ALA A 198 7.92 -2.79 21.46
C ALA A 198 9.45 -2.69 21.58
N ASP A 199 10.15 -3.81 21.53
CA ASP A 199 11.61 -3.85 21.43
C ASP A 199 12.04 -3.60 19.97
N PRO A 200 12.74 -2.49 19.69
CA PRO A 200 13.13 -2.12 18.33
C PRO A 200 14.15 -3.10 17.73
N ASP A 201 14.98 -3.74 18.54
CA ASP A 201 16.03 -4.68 18.11
C ASP A 201 15.40 -6.03 17.75
N LEU A 202 14.46 -6.52 18.56
CA LEU A 202 13.68 -7.72 18.23
C LEU A 202 12.89 -7.53 16.93
N LEU A 203 12.26 -6.37 16.75
CA LEU A 203 11.55 -6.07 15.50
C LEU A 203 12.51 -5.98 14.31
N ALA A 204 13.70 -5.41 14.48
CA ALA A 204 14.72 -5.39 13.43
C ALA A 204 15.18 -6.80 13.06
N GLN A 205 15.45 -7.66 14.05
CA GLN A 205 15.83 -9.05 13.84
C GLN A 205 14.73 -9.87 13.16
N ALA A 206 13.47 -9.65 13.53
CA ALA A 206 12.32 -10.28 12.88
C ALA A 206 12.18 -9.89 11.41
N MET A 207 12.39 -8.60 11.09
CA MET A 207 12.38 -8.09 9.72
C MET A 207 13.52 -8.70 8.89
N GLU A 208 14.71 -8.81 9.47
CA GLU A 208 15.88 -9.43 8.88
C GLU A 208 15.64 -10.91 8.54
N ARG A 209 15.10 -11.67 9.51
CA ARG A 209 14.70 -13.07 9.30
C ARG A 209 13.66 -13.20 8.19
N MET A 210 12.67 -12.31 8.17
CA MET A 210 11.63 -12.32 7.14
C MET A 210 12.21 -12.10 5.74
N ALA A 211 13.14 -11.15 5.60
CA ALA A 211 13.86 -10.92 4.33
C ALA A 211 14.64 -12.17 3.90
N ALA A 212 15.37 -12.81 4.83
CA ALA A 212 16.12 -14.02 4.56
C ALA A 212 15.21 -15.19 4.11
N ARG A 213 14.07 -15.38 4.79
CA ARG A 213 13.09 -16.44 4.46
C ARG A 213 12.47 -16.23 3.08
N LEU A 214 12.10 -15.00 2.74
CA LEU A 214 11.43 -14.67 1.48
C LEU A 214 12.39 -14.56 0.29
N ARG A 215 13.70 -14.56 0.53
CA ARG A 215 14.76 -14.38 -0.47
C ARG A 215 14.55 -15.16 -1.79
N PRO A 216 14.18 -16.46 -1.80
CA PRO A 216 13.98 -17.17 -3.07
C PRO A 216 12.87 -16.55 -3.94
N GLY A 217 11.73 -16.21 -3.32
CA GLY A 217 10.61 -15.56 -4.01
C GLY A 217 10.93 -14.13 -4.43
N LEU A 218 11.67 -13.40 -3.59
CA LEU A 218 12.13 -12.04 -3.89
C LEU A 218 13.09 -12.00 -5.09
N ALA A 219 14.02 -12.95 -5.16
CA ALA A 219 14.93 -13.08 -6.30
C ALA A 219 14.17 -13.47 -7.58
N ALA A 220 13.15 -14.34 -7.47
CA ALA A 220 12.29 -14.67 -8.60
C ALA A 220 11.55 -13.44 -9.13
N TRP A 221 10.90 -12.67 -8.24
CA TRP A 221 10.22 -11.42 -8.60
C TRP A 221 11.13 -10.41 -9.30
N ALA A 222 12.39 -10.31 -8.86
CA ALA A 222 13.36 -9.40 -9.47
C ALA A 222 13.83 -9.82 -10.88
N ARG A 223 13.55 -11.05 -11.32
CA ARG A 223 13.90 -11.48 -12.69
C ARG A 223 12.86 -11.04 -13.72
N ASP A 224 11.59 -11.00 -13.34
CA ASP A 224 10.48 -10.93 -14.28
C ASP A 224 10.08 -9.50 -14.68
N LEU A 225 10.58 -8.48 -13.96
CA LEU A 225 10.17 -7.08 -14.15
C LEU A 225 11.22 -6.22 -14.88
N PRO A 226 10.82 -5.26 -15.74
CA PRO A 226 11.73 -4.29 -16.33
C PRO A 226 12.07 -3.14 -15.36
N GLY A 227 13.11 -2.36 -15.68
CA GLY A 227 13.48 -1.13 -14.96
C GLY A 227 14.31 -1.35 -13.70
N LEU A 228 14.16 -0.48 -12.70
CA LEU A 228 14.78 -0.65 -11.38
C LEU A 228 13.95 -1.57 -10.50
N ARG A 229 14.60 -2.48 -9.78
CA ARG A 229 13.94 -3.47 -8.92
C ARG A 229 14.59 -3.48 -7.56
N LEU A 230 13.96 -2.79 -6.62
CA LEU A 230 14.45 -2.63 -5.26
C LEU A 230 13.84 -3.73 -4.39
N VAL A 231 14.66 -4.56 -3.78
CA VAL A 231 14.24 -5.74 -3.04
C VAL A 231 14.86 -5.74 -1.65
N PRO A 232 14.10 -5.99 -0.56
CA PRO A 232 14.68 -6.04 0.77
C PRO A 232 15.61 -7.24 0.87
N LEU A 233 16.84 -6.99 1.34
CA LEU A 233 17.82 -8.05 1.58
C LEU A 233 18.14 -8.15 3.07
N ALA A 234 18.51 -9.36 3.47
CA ALA A 234 19.21 -9.60 4.72
C ALA A 234 20.72 -9.38 4.54
N ARG A 235 21.40 -8.82 5.55
CA ARG A 235 22.80 -8.43 5.63
C ARG A 235 23.76 -9.57 5.32
N ASP A 236 23.38 -10.81 5.68
CA ASP A 236 24.24 -11.99 5.53
C ASP A 236 23.78 -12.91 4.38
N ALA A 237 22.82 -12.45 3.57
CA ALA A 237 22.10 -13.28 2.63
C ALA A 237 22.28 -12.79 1.19
N LEU A 238 23.11 -13.50 0.41
CA LEU A 238 23.26 -13.20 -1.01
C LEU A 238 22.05 -13.73 -1.81
N PRO A 239 21.40 -12.92 -2.65
CA PRO A 239 20.36 -13.35 -3.58
C PRO A 239 20.95 -14.20 -4.71
N ALA A 240 20.08 -14.88 -5.47
CA ALA A 240 20.51 -15.53 -6.72
C ALA A 240 21.04 -14.49 -7.73
N PRO A 241 21.93 -14.88 -8.66
CA PRO A 241 22.43 -13.97 -9.69
C PRO A 241 21.30 -13.26 -10.47
N ALA A 242 21.46 -11.96 -10.70
CA ALA A 242 20.55 -11.18 -11.50
C ALA A 242 20.73 -11.51 -12.98
N LEU A 243 19.64 -11.87 -13.66
CA LEU A 243 19.65 -12.14 -15.10
C LEU A 243 19.54 -10.87 -15.96
N ARG A 244 19.20 -9.73 -15.34
CA ARG A 244 18.95 -8.45 -16.01
C ARG A 244 19.51 -7.28 -15.20
N PRO A 245 20.01 -6.23 -15.85
CA PRO A 245 20.54 -5.05 -15.17
C PRO A 245 19.44 -4.28 -14.43
N GLY A 246 19.76 -3.75 -13.24
CA GLY A 246 18.86 -2.92 -12.41
C GLY A 246 18.27 -3.62 -11.17
N ALA A 247 18.78 -4.80 -10.80
CA ALA A 247 18.44 -5.45 -9.54
C ALA A 247 19.20 -4.78 -8.38
N ILE A 248 18.49 -4.31 -7.37
CA ILE A 248 19.05 -3.53 -6.27
C ILE A 248 18.60 -4.11 -4.93
N GLY A 249 19.57 -4.54 -4.12
CA GLY A 249 19.35 -4.99 -2.77
C GLY A 249 19.24 -3.83 -1.79
N VAL A 250 18.10 -3.71 -1.12
CA VAL A 250 17.85 -2.66 -0.11
C VAL A 250 18.23 -3.19 1.27
N LEU A 251 19.17 -2.51 1.90
CA LEU A 251 19.67 -2.80 3.24
C LEU A 251 19.40 -1.60 4.17
N PRO A 252 19.27 -1.81 5.48
CA PRO A 252 19.23 -0.69 6.43
C PRO A 252 20.57 0.05 6.42
N LEU A 253 20.55 1.36 6.66
CA LEU A 253 21.75 2.19 6.74
C LEU A 253 22.82 1.61 7.68
N ALA A 254 22.39 1.07 8.83
CA ALA A 254 23.27 0.44 9.80
C ALA A 254 24.10 -0.74 9.24
N ALA A 255 23.69 -1.36 8.14
CA ALA A 255 24.49 -2.40 7.47
C ALA A 255 25.79 -1.83 6.90
N ALA A 256 25.82 -0.56 6.49
CA ALA A 256 27.01 0.08 5.92
C ALA A 256 28.13 0.31 6.95
N ALA A 257 27.81 0.27 8.25
CA ALA A 257 28.79 0.40 9.32
C ALA A 257 29.49 -0.94 9.64
N GLY A 258 29.02 -2.07 9.10
CA GLY A 258 29.60 -3.38 9.35
C GLY A 258 30.97 -3.55 8.66
N PRO A 259 31.97 -4.15 9.31
CA PRO A 259 33.31 -4.34 8.72
C PRO A 259 33.28 -5.22 7.46
N ASP A 260 32.33 -6.15 7.36
CA ASP A 260 32.19 -7.05 6.21
C ASP A 260 31.41 -6.44 5.04
N PHE A 261 30.85 -5.24 5.21
CA PHE A 261 30.00 -4.61 4.20
C PHE A 261 30.68 -4.42 2.83
N PRO A 262 31.95 -3.97 2.74
CA PRO A 262 32.64 -3.86 1.46
C PRO A 262 32.73 -5.19 0.71
N GLY A 263 33.06 -6.27 1.43
CA GLY A 263 33.13 -7.63 0.87
C GLY A 263 31.76 -8.16 0.46
N PHE A 264 30.73 -7.91 1.27
CA PHE A 264 29.35 -8.26 0.92
C PHE A 264 28.87 -7.54 -0.35
N ARG A 265 29.16 -6.23 -0.46
CA ARG A 265 28.83 -5.43 -1.65
C ARG A 265 29.54 -5.94 -2.91
N ALA A 266 30.82 -6.31 -2.80
CA ALA A 266 31.55 -6.89 -3.92
C ALA A 266 30.89 -8.19 -4.42
N ARG A 267 30.55 -9.11 -3.49
CA ARG A 267 29.83 -10.35 -3.82
C ARG A 267 28.44 -10.12 -4.42
N LEU A 268 27.75 -9.05 -4.03
CA LEU A 268 26.49 -8.65 -4.68
C LEU A 268 26.72 -8.18 -6.12
N ALA A 269 27.74 -7.34 -6.33
CA ALA A 269 28.09 -6.83 -7.65
C ALA A 269 28.49 -7.95 -8.62
N GLU A 270 29.27 -8.94 -8.16
CA GLU A 270 29.61 -10.16 -8.93
C GLU A 270 28.36 -10.93 -9.37
N ARG A 271 27.28 -10.86 -8.60
CA ARG A 271 25.97 -11.46 -8.92
C ARG A 271 25.08 -10.54 -9.74
N GLY A 272 25.56 -9.39 -10.20
CA GLY A 272 24.79 -8.41 -10.97
C GLY A 272 23.81 -7.58 -10.14
N TRP A 273 24.00 -7.51 -8.82
CA TRP A 273 23.18 -6.71 -7.90
C TRP A 273 23.91 -5.44 -7.47
N ALA A 274 23.20 -4.31 -7.53
CA ALA A 274 23.61 -3.08 -6.86
C ALA A 274 23.04 -3.02 -5.43
N VAL A 275 23.50 -2.05 -4.64
CA VAL A 275 23.06 -1.86 -3.24
C VAL A 275 22.36 -0.52 -3.09
N ALA A 276 21.28 -0.54 -2.31
CA ALA A 276 20.61 0.63 -1.79
C ALA A 276 20.64 0.65 -0.27
N LEU A 277 20.84 1.82 0.33
CA LEU A 277 20.76 2.01 1.78
C LEU A 277 19.48 2.75 2.14
N ALA A 278 18.70 2.21 3.07
CA ALA A 278 17.43 2.77 3.52
C ALA A 278 17.47 3.32 4.94
N GLY A 279 16.56 4.25 5.21
CA GLY A 279 16.42 4.89 6.50
C GLY A 279 17.33 6.10 6.69
N LEU A 280 17.76 6.76 5.60
CA LEU A 280 18.42 8.05 5.71
C LEU A 280 17.39 9.12 6.07
N GLU A 281 17.66 9.87 7.13
CA GLU A 281 16.81 10.96 7.61
C GLU A 281 17.55 12.28 7.52
N ALA A 282 16.83 13.40 7.69
CA ALA A 282 17.46 14.72 7.68
C ALA A 282 18.61 14.82 8.71
N ALA A 283 18.42 14.26 9.91
CA ALA A 283 19.46 14.22 10.94
C ALA A 283 20.69 13.41 10.50
N THR A 284 20.50 12.32 9.77
CA THR A 284 21.63 11.52 9.24
C THR A 284 22.38 12.29 8.16
N LEU A 285 21.67 12.95 7.25
CA LEU A 285 22.28 13.74 6.18
C LEU A 285 23.05 14.96 6.70
N ALA A 286 22.67 15.47 7.88
CA ALA A 286 23.42 16.53 8.55
C ALA A 286 24.78 16.06 9.12
N LEU A 287 24.95 14.75 9.31
CA LEU A 287 26.14 14.15 9.95
C LEU A 287 27.03 13.38 8.98
N ALA A 288 26.51 12.97 7.82
CA ALA A 288 27.22 12.14 6.86
C ALA A 288 27.11 12.71 5.45
N ASP A 289 28.23 12.72 4.72
CA ASP A 289 28.24 13.06 3.29
C ASP A 289 27.55 11.93 2.49
N PRO A 290 26.42 12.20 1.81
CA PRO A 290 25.73 11.22 0.99
C PRO A 290 26.59 10.70 -0.16
N ALA A 291 27.50 11.53 -0.69
CA ALA A 291 28.37 11.14 -1.80
C ALA A 291 29.34 10.03 -1.37
N ALA A 292 29.80 10.07 -0.11
CA ALA A 292 30.72 9.11 0.49
C ALA A 292 30.06 7.76 0.86
N LEU A 293 28.72 7.68 0.89
CA LEU A 293 28.04 6.45 1.27
C LEU A 293 28.21 5.34 0.21
N PRO A 294 28.55 4.11 0.65
CA PRO A 294 28.98 3.02 -0.23
C PRO A 294 27.84 2.30 -0.99
N ALA A 295 26.86 3.03 -1.53
CA ALA A 295 25.67 2.49 -2.18
C ALA A 295 25.32 3.20 -3.50
N THR A 296 24.68 2.47 -4.41
CA THR A 296 24.22 3.00 -5.70
C THR A 296 23.03 3.94 -5.51
N LEU A 297 22.08 3.56 -4.65
CA LEU A 297 20.92 4.38 -4.28
C LEU A 297 20.87 4.63 -2.76
N LEU A 298 20.35 5.79 -2.38
CA LEU A 298 20.07 6.16 -0.99
C LEU A 298 18.58 6.47 -0.85
N LEU A 299 17.91 5.74 0.03
CA LEU A 299 16.48 5.88 0.29
C LEU A 299 16.27 6.80 1.49
N LEU A 300 15.77 7.99 1.19
CA LEU A 300 15.46 9.05 2.11
C LEU A 300 14.05 8.86 2.69
N ARG A 301 13.93 8.93 4.01
CA ARG A 301 12.63 8.97 4.67
C ARG A 301 12.14 10.41 4.73
N TRP A 302 10.98 10.69 4.15
CA TRP A 302 10.41 12.03 4.18
C TRP A 302 10.25 12.58 5.60
N SER A 303 10.63 13.84 5.77
CA SER A 303 10.33 14.67 6.94
C SER A 303 10.41 16.14 6.53
N PRO A 304 9.68 17.07 7.19
CA PRO A 304 9.79 18.50 6.88
C PRO A 304 11.21 19.04 7.01
N ALA A 305 12.02 18.47 7.90
CA ALA A 305 13.43 18.85 8.09
C ALA A 305 14.29 18.61 6.84
N LEU A 306 13.93 17.65 5.96
CA LEU A 306 14.65 17.45 4.70
C LEU A 306 14.55 18.66 3.76
N ALA A 307 13.44 19.40 3.81
CA ALA A 307 13.24 20.57 2.94
C ALA A 307 14.21 21.72 3.28
N ALA A 308 14.64 21.80 4.53
CA ALA A 308 15.60 22.80 5.00
C ALA A 308 17.06 22.46 4.66
N LEU A 309 17.34 21.22 4.21
CA LEU A 309 18.71 20.82 3.86
C LEU A 309 19.12 21.38 2.48
N PRO A 310 20.43 21.70 2.32
CA PRO A 310 20.96 22.07 1.03
C PRO A 310 20.75 20.94 0.01
N PRO A 311 20.68 21.26 -1.30
CA PRO A 311 20.60 20.23 -2.33
C PRO A 311 21.80 19.30 -2.24
N ALA A 312 21.51 18.01 -2.05
CA ALA A 312 22.53 16.99 -2.05
C ALA A 312 23.02 16.74 -3.49
N PRO A 313 24.33 16.54 -3.70
CA PRO A 313 24.87 16.20 -5.00
C PRO A 313 24.40 14.80 -5.44
N GLY A 314 24.14 14.64 -6.75
CA GLY A 314 23.71 13.35 -7.34
C GLY A 314 22.25 12.99 -7.08
N PRO A 315 21.28 13.78 -7.58
CA PRO A 315 19.84 13.52 -7.39
C PRO A 315 19.40 12.16 -7.99
N ASP A 316 20.14 11.66 -8.97
CA ASP A 316 19.97 10.35 -9.60
C ASP A 316 20.22 9.17 -8.64
N ARG A 317 20.99 9.40 -7.57
CA ARG A 317 21.25 8.41 -6.51
C ARG A 317 20.20 8.44 -5.39
N LEU A 318 19.33 9.44 -5.35
CA LEU A 318 18.42 9.67 -4.23
C LEU A 318 17.00 9.21 -4.56
N VAL A 319 16.41 8.46 -3.64
CA VAL A 319 15.03 7.97 -3.71
C VAL A 319 14.27 8.44 -2.48
N LEU A 320 13.22 9.22 -2.65
CA LEU A 320 12.37 9.67 -1.55
C LEU A 320 11.22 8.69 -1.29
N GLU A 321 11.12 8.22 -0.06
CA GLU A 321 9.97 7.47 0.45
C GLU A 321 8.90 8.46 0.93
N THR A 322 7.79 8.61 0.19
CA THR A 322 6.80 9.65 0.51
C THR A 322 5.90 9.31 1.69
N GLY A 323 5.68 8.03 1.95
CA GLY A 323 4.66 7.60 2.91
C GLY A 323 3.24 8.04 2.55
N GLY A 324 3.00 8.47 1.30
CA GLY A 324 1.72 9.04 0.86
C GLY A 324 1.53 10.54 1.19
N ASP A 325 2.58 11.24 1.63
CA ASP A 325 2.52 12.68 1.87
C ASP A 325 2.66 13.48 0.55
N PRO A 326 1.68 14.32 0.18
CA PRO A 326 1.76 15.14 -1.03
C PRO A 326 2.90 16.18 -1.00
N ALA A 327 3.31 16.65 0.19
CA ALA A 327 4.44 17.57 0.35
C ALA A 327 5.75 16.87 -0.04
N ALA A 328 5.88 15.57 0.27
CA ALA A 328 7.03 14.77 -0.15
C ALA A 328 7.09 14.67 -1.69
N ALA A 329 5.94 14.45 -2.33
CA ALA A 329 5.85 14.39 -3.79
C ALA A 329 6.19 15.73 -4.46
N ALA A 330 5.75 16.85 -3.89
CA ALA A 330 6.17 18.18 -4.36
C ALA A 330 7.68 18.39 -4.22
N PHE A 331 8.23 18.10 -3.04
CA PHE A 331 9.66 18.24 -2.76
C PHE A 331 10.53 17.38 -3.69
N ALA A 332 10.16 16.12 -3.91
CA ALA A 332 10.90 15.25 -4.82
C ALA A 332 10.90 15.77 -6.27
N ARG A 333 9.78 16.32 -6.73
CA ARG A 333 9.69 16.91 -8.08
C ARG A 333 10.58 18.13 -8.21
N GLU A 334 10.52 19.04 -7.22
CA GLU A 334 11.36 20.23 -7.17
C GLU A 334 12.86 19.88 -7.18
N ARG A 335 13.24 18.83 -6.45
CA ARG A 335 14.64 18.40 -6.31
C ARG A 335 15.08 17.35 -7.35
N GLY A 336 14.22 16.97 -8.30
CA GLY A 336 14.56 16.00 -9.34
C GLY A 336 14.80 14.57 -8.84
N LEU A 337 14.23 14.19 -7.69
CA LEU A 337 14.49 12.90 -7.04
C LEU A 337 13.59 11.78 -7.60
N LEU A 338 14.06 10.53 -7.47
CA LEU A 338 13.19 9.38 -7.63
C LEU A 338 12.20 9.28 -6.46
N LEU A 339 11.01 8.75 -6.72
CA LEU A 339 9.91 8.67 -5.77
C LEU A 339 9.40 7.25 -5.60
N VAL A 340 9.20 6.84 -4.35
CA VAL A 340 8.51 5.58 -4.02
C VAL A 340 7.28 5.89 -3.17
N GLY A 341 6.11 5.48 -3.68
CA GLY A 341 4.83 5.61 -2.98
C GLY A 341 3.67 5.97 -3.91
N ALA A 342 2.51 6.30 -3.30
CA ALA A 342 1.43 6.94 -4.04
C ALA A 342 1.87 8.34 -4.50
N ALA A 343 1.48 8.69 -5.72
CA ALA A 343 1.73 10.01 -6.31
C ALA A 343 0.73 11.03 -5.78
#